data_AF-X1CNL4-F1
#
_entry.id   AF-X1CNL4-F1
#
_cell.length_a   1.000
_cell.length_b   1.000
_cell.length_c   1.000
_cell.angle_alpha   90.00
_cell.angle_beta   90.00
_cell.angle_gamma   90.00
#
_symmetry.space_group_name_H-M   'P 1'
#
loop_
_entity.id
_entity.type
_entity.pdbx_description
1 polymer ?
#
loop_
_entity_poly.entity_id
_entity_poly.type
_entity_poly.pdbx_seq_one_letter_code
_entity_poly.pdbx_strand_id
1 'polypeptide(L)' 'THLCCETTARSAFCYDFEVFLPIDSLATYTEELHLNTLKAASHGFGIPITSNELLERKNDG' A
#
# COMPACT_ATOMS: atom_id res chain seq x y z
N THR A 1 -0.61 -6.04 6.09
CA THR A 1 0.36 -4.96 5.81
C THR A 1 1.74 -5.55 5.62
N HIS A 2 2.50 -5.76 6.71
CA HIS A 2 3.76 -6.49 6.71
C HIS A 2 3.55 -7.94 6.23
N LEU A 3 4.54 -8.52 5.55
CA LEU A 3 4.50 -9.85 4.91
C LEU A 3 3.78 -9.85 3.55
N CYS A 4 2.61 -10.49 3.44
CA CYS A 4 1.99 -10.81 2.15
C CYS A 4 1.66 -9.56 1.32
N CYS A 5 1.01 -8.55 1.91
CA CYS A 5 0.64 -7.34 1.19
C CYS A 5 1.87 -6.55 0.72
N GLU A 6 2.90 -6.42 1.57
CA GLU A 6 4.17 -5.79 1.21
C GLU A 6 4.90 -6.55 0.10
N THR A 7 4.96 -7.88 0.21
CA THR A 7 5.63 -8.73 -0.79
C THR A 7 4.95 -8.63 -2.16
N THR A 8 3.61 -8.60 -2.18
CA THR A 8 2.84 -8.37 -3.41
C THR A 8 3.07 -6.97 -3.96
N ALA A 9 3.08 -5.94 -3.10
CA ALA A 9 3.36 -4.56 -3.50
C ALA A 9 4.74 -4.42 -4.14
N ARG A 10 5.78 -5.01 -3.54
CA ARG A 10 7.14 -5.03 -4.09
C ARG A 10 7.19 -5.76 -5.43
N SER A 11 6.54 -6.91 -5.53
CA SER A 11 6.47 -7.67 -6.79
C SER A 11 5.77 -6.86 -7.88
N ALA A 12 4.64 -6.22 -7.58
CA ALA A 12 3.90 -5.39 -8.53
C ALA A 12 4.74 -4.19 -9.01
N PHE A 13 5.44 -3.52 -8.10
CA PHE A 13 6.39 -2.46 -8.46
C PHE A 13 7.50 -2.97 -9.41
N CYS A 14 8.09 -4.14 -9.13
CA CYS A 14 9.08 -4.75 -10.02
C CYS A 14 8.53 -5.12 -11.41
N TYR A 15 7.20 -5.27 -11.53
CA TYR A 15 6.50 -5.49 -12.80
C TYR A 15 5.98 -4.19 -13.44
N ASP A 16 6.45 -3.02 -12.99
CA ASP A 16 6.10 -1.70 -13.53
C ASP A 16 4.62 -1.31 -13.33
N PHE A 17 3.96 -1.89 -12.32
CA PHE A 17 2.63 -1.43 -11.91
C PHE A 17 2.73 -0.23 -10.97
N GLU A 18 1.81 0.72 -11.12
CA GLU A 18 1.57 1.75 -10.10
C GLU A 18 0.84 1.11 -8.90
N VAL A 19 1.46 1.15 -7.73
CA VAL A 19 0.97 0.45 -6.54
C VAL A 19 0.34 1.42 -5.55
N PHE A 20 -0.96 1.25 -5.31
CA PHE A 20 -1.69 1.96 -4.25
C PHE A 20 -1.95 1.03 -3.07
N LEU A 21 -1.67 1.51 -1.85
CA LEU A 21 -1.85 0.77 -0.61
C LEU A 21 -2.95 1.42 0.25
N PRO A 22 -4.18 0.87 0.28
CA PRO A 22 -5.26 1.40 1.11
C PRO A 22 -4.98 1.15 2.60
N ILE A 23 -4.43 2.14 3.30
CA ILE A 23 -3.87 2.01 4.65
C ILE A 23 -4.88 1.54 5.69
N ASP A 24 -6.14 1.96 5.54
CA ASP A 24 -7.29 1.61 6.39
C ASP A 24 -7.87 0.23 6.07
N SER A 25 -7.39 -0.42 5.01
CA SER A 25 -7.80 -1.75 4.56
C SER A 25 -6.71 -2.81 4.73
N LEU A 26 -5.61 -2.48 5.41
CA LEU A 26 -4.49 -3.38 5.66
C LEU A 26 -4.30 -3.62 7.15
N ALA A 27 -4.14 -4.87 7.56
CA ALA A 27 -3.91 -5.26 8.95
C ALA A 27 -2.58 -6.01 9.14
N THR A 28 -1.98 -5.90 10.32
CA THR A 28 -0.85 -6.73 10.79
C THR A 28 -0.84 -6.74 12.32
N TYR A 29 0.05 -7.52 12.93
CA TYR A 29 0.05 -7.81 14.37
C TYR A 29 0.28 -6.60 15.29
N THR A 30 1.06 -5.61 14.86
CA THR A 30 1.34 -4.42 15.66
C THR A 30 1.29 -3.16 14.80
N GLU A 31 0.97 -2.04 15.43
CA GLU A 31 0.99 -0.73 14.78
C GLU A 31 2.40 -0.39 14.25
N GLU A 32 3.45 -0.72 15.01
CA GLU A 32 4.83 -0.52 14.59
C GLU A 32 5.13 -1.24 13.26
N LEU A 33 4.74 -2.51 13.13
CA LEU A 33 4.91 -3.26 11.89
C LEU A 33 4.09 -2.65 10.75
N HIS A 34 2.89 -2.16 11.02
CA HIS A 34 2.05 -1.49 10.03
C HIS A 34 2.73 -0.21 9.52
N LEU A 35 3.10 0.69 10.43
CA LEU A 35 3.69 1.99 10.11
C LEU A 35 5.07 1.87 9.45
N ASN A 36 5.92 0.95 9.91
CA ASN A 36 7.24 0.75 9.31
C ASN A 36 7.13 0.20 7.88
N THR A 37 6.18 -0.71 7.63
CA THR A 37 5.90 -1.21 6.27
C THR A 37 5.43 -0.08 5.36
N LEU A 38 4.49 0.76 5.83
CA LEU A 38 3.98 1.89 5.05
C LEU A 38 5.07 2.92 4.75
N LYS A 39 5.92 3.26 5.72
CA LYS A 39 7.06 4.18 5.49
C LYS A 39 8.01 3.66 4.41
N ALA A 40 8.33 2.35 4.44
CA ALA A 40 9.16 1.74 3.42
C ALA A 40 8.49 1.78 2.03
N ALA A 41 7.18 1.51 1.97
CA ALA A 41 6.40 1.58 0.73
C ALA A 41 6.39 3.00 0.15
N SER A 42 6.02 4.01 0.95
CA SER A 42 6.00 5.43 0.55
C SER A 42 7.32 5.92 -0.01
N HIS A 43 8.43 5.37 0.49
CA HIS A 43 9.75 5.80 0.08
C HIS A 43 10.12 5.31 -1.33
N GLY A 44 9.63 4.15 -1.77
CA GLY A 44 10.21 3.53 -2.96
C GLY A 44 9.35 2.62 -3.82
N PHE A 45 8.20 2.13 -3.36
CA PHE A 45 7.46 1.11 -4.13
C PHE A 45 5.94 1.13 -4.01
N GLY A 46 5.35 2.10 -3.30
CA GLY A 46 3.91 2.23 -3.24
C GLY A 46 3.43 3.55 -2.66
N ILE A 47 2.20 3.92 -3.01
CA ILE A 47 1.52 5.14 -2.58
C ILE A 47 0.51 4.75 -1.50
N PRO A 48 0.74 5.07 -0.21
CA PRO A 48 -0.29 4.91 0.80
C PRO A 48 -1.44 5.89 0.53
N ILE A 49 -2.65 5.37 0.62
CA ILE A 49 -3.90 6.08 0.35
C ILE A 49 -4.98 5.53 1.29
N THR A 50 -6.08 6.23 1.51
CA THR A 50 -7.25 5.66 2.18
C THR A 50 -8.14 4.93 1.18
N SER A 51 -8.98 4.00 1.66
CA SER A 51 -9.94 3.30 0.81
C SER A 51 -10.92 4.27 0.12
N ASN A 52 -11.32 5.35 0.81
CA ASN A 52 -12.18 6.39 0.24
C ASN A 52 -11.49 7.16 -0.89
N GLU A 53 -10.28 7.66 -0.70
CA GLU A 53 -9.52 8.35 -1.75
C GLU A 53 -9.29 7.43 -2.97
N LEU A 54 -9.07 6.13 -2.74
CA LEU A 54 -8.94 5.14 -3.81
C LEU A 54 -10.24 4.96 -4.61
N LEU A 55 -11.38 4.92 -3.92
CA LEU A 55 -12.71 4.83 -4.56
C LEU A 55 -13.06 6.09 -5.34
N GLU A 56 -12.67 7.27 -4.85
CA GLU A 56 -12.86 8.55 -5.54
C GLU A 56 -12.06 8.58 -6.86
N ARG A 57 -10.77 8.20 -6.83
CA ARG A 57 -9.92 8.13 -8.04
C ARG A 57 -10.45 7.21 -9.13
N LYS A 58 -11.13 6.12 -8.76
CA LYS A 58 -11.74 5.20 -9.73
C LYS A 58 -12.80 5.90 -10.60
N ASN A 59 -13.40 6.99 -10.11
CA ASN A 59 -14.46 7.71 -10.82
C ASN A 59 -13.92 8.81 -11.75
N ASP A 60 -12.60 9.05 -11.77
CA ASP A 60 -11.94 10.07 -12.60
C ASP A 60 -11.55 9.57 -14.00
N GLY A 61 -12.03 8.38 -14.39
CA GLY A 61 -11.79 7.72 -15.69
C GLY A 61 -13.01 7.69 -16.60
#